data_AF-A0A4V6I2T7-F1
#
_entry.id   AF-A0A4V6I2T7-F1
#
_cell.length_a   1.000
_cell.length_b   1.000
_cell.length_c   1.000
_cell.angle_alpha   90.00
_cell.angle_beta   90.00
_cell.angle_gamma   90.00
#
_symmetry.space_group_name_H-M   'P 1'
#
loop_
_entity.id
_entity.type
_entity.pdbx_description
1 polymer ?
#
loop_
_entity_poly.entity_id
_entity_poly.type
_entity_poly.pdbx_seq_one_letter_code
_entity_poly.pdbx_strand_id
1 'polypeptide(L)'
;MKGTKAVKKLIYLWLCAGLLVARENPFQSVITPKAEEHKPPSLHQEPLSSIDFVLPSTARILKNVQITYQNLDGSIEQKTIQLDESIDWHYPLSILQKAQGAKYSAENRFKLGEFELVVNQSAIFIATRKKMLRDFVLPEPYRLVLDIEGVTNNEHQKITLNKKYFSDAEISTHEGFYRISIGLDGRYKHIITPQRDGFVITLE
;
A
#
# COMPACT_ATOMS: atom_id res chain seq x y z
N MET A 1 -89.59 22.39 23.18
CA MET A 1 -88.69 21.23 23.00
C MET A 1 -87.51 21.61 22.07
N LYS A 2 -86.54 22.40 22.54
CA LYS A 2 -85.38 22.90 21.74
C LYS A 2 -84.01 22.72 22.42
N GLY A 3 -83.93 22.03 23.57
CA GLY A 3 -82.68 21.89 24.34
C GLY A 3 -81.80 20.68 23.98
N THR A 4 -82.36 19.60 23.44
CA THR A 4 -81.65 18.33 23.26
C THR A 4 -80.70 18.29 22.05
N LYS A 5 -80.92 19.13 21.03
CA LYS A 5 -80.04 19.18 19.83
C LYS A 5 -78.71 19.91 20.11
N ALA A 6 -78.73 20.91 20.99
CA ALA A 6 -77.53 21.67 21.34
C ALA A 6 -76.55 20.85 22.19
N VAL A 7 -77.08 20.09 23.16
CA VAL A 7 -76.28 19.22 24.03
C VAL A 7 -75.63 18.07 23.24
N LYS A 8 -76.37 17.46 22.29
CA LYS A 8 -75.78 16.45 21.39
C LYS A 8 -74.64 17.02 20.54
N LYS A 9 -74.80 18.22 19.96
CA LYS A 9 -73.73 18.87 19.19
C LYS A 9 -72.50 19.18 20.05
N LEU A 10 -72.68 19.58 21.31
CA LEU A 10 -71.59 19.84 22.23
C LEU A 10 -70.83 18.55 22.61
N ILE A 11 -71.54 17.44 22.78
CA ILE A 11 -70.93 16.11 23.02
C ILE A 11 -70.13 15.63 21.81
N TYR A 12 -70.67 15.79 20.58
CA TYR A 12 -69.93 15.45 19.36
C TYR A 12 -68.67 16.31 19.18
N LEU A 13 -68.73 17.59 19.57
CA LEU A 13 -67.58 18.49 19.51
C LEU A 13 -66.48 18.08 20.51
N TRP A 14 -66.86 17.67 21.71
CA TRP A 14 -65.92 17.20 22.74
C TRP A 14 -65.29 15.84 22.38
N LEU A 15 -66.05 14.95 21.75
CA LEU A 15 -65.55 13.66 21.25
C LEU A 15 -64.51 13.85 20.12
N CYS A 16 -64.72 14.81 19.22
CA CYS A 16 -63.75 15.14 18.17
C CYS A 16 -62.47 15.78 18.71
N ALA A 17 -62.55 16.55 19.80
CA ALA A 17 -61.37 17.17 20.42
C ALA A 17 -60.44 16.13 21.08
N GLY A 18 -60.98 15.02 21.59
CA GLY A 18 -60.19 13.92 22.17
C GLY A 18 -59.32 13.16 21.15
N LEU A 19 -59.72 13.13 19.87
CA LEU A 19 -58.95 12.50 18.79
C LEU A 19 -57.70 13.31 18.39
N LEU A 20 -57.61 14.58 18.79
CA LEU A 20 -56.45 15.44 18.49
C LEU A 20 -55.29 15.24 19.47
N VAL A 21 -55.48 14.51 20.57
CA VAL A 21 -54.43 14.27 21.60
C VAL A 21 -53.63 12.98 21.33
N ALA A 22 -54.00 12.19 20.32
CA ALA A 22 -53.26 10.97 19.97
C ALA A 22 -52.15 11.26 18.95
N ARG A 23 -51.02 11.80 19.40
CA ARG A 23 -49.76 11.84 18.63
C ARG A 23 -48.52 11.55 19.48
N GLU A 24 -48.58 10.53 20.31
CA GLU A 24 -47.35 9.89 20.77
C GLU A 24 -46.84 8.98 19.64
N ASN A 25 -45.70 9.34 19.05
CA ASN A 25 -45.07 8.57 17.99
C ASN A 25 -44.35 7.36 18.64
N PRO A 26 -44.84 6.12 18.44
CA PRO A 26 -44.29 4.93 19.12
C PRO A 26 -42.90 4.53 18.62
N PHE A 27 -42.34 5.25 17.64
CA PHE A 27 -40.99 5.06 17.11
C PHE A 27 -40.00 6.13 17.58
N GLN A 28 -40.38 7.03 18.49
CA GLN A 28 -39.41 7.91 19.12
C GLN A 28 -38.62 7.11 20.18
N SER A 29 -37.35 6.86 19.89
CA SER A 29 -36.41 6.28 20.84
C SER A 29 -36.28 7.20 22.06
N VAL A 30 -36.71 6.71 23.24
CA VAL A 30 -36.64 7.43 24.54
C VAL A 30 -35.18 7.63 24.99
N ILE A 31 -34.27 6.88 24.40
CA ILE A 31 -32.84 7.00 24.58
C ILE A 31 -32.32 7.81 23.40
N THR A 32 -31.85 9.03 23.61
CA THR A 32 -30.94 9.66 22.65
C THR A 32 -29.72 8.76 22.57
N PRO A 33 -29.47 8.04 21.46
CA PRO A 33 -28.21 7.35 21.32
C PRO A 33 -27.13 8.42 21.49
N LYS A 34 -26.24 8.21 22.47
CA LYS A 34 -25.01 8.97 22.55
C LYS A 34 -24.45 8.92 21.14
N ALA A 35 -24.30 10.07 20.50
CA ALA A 35 -23.65 10.15 19.20
C ALA A 35 -22.23 9.63 19.43
N GLU A 36 -22.04 8.33 19.33
CA GLU A 36 -20.73 7.78 19.07
C GLU A 36 -20.39 8.37 17.71
N GLU A 37 -19.47 9.33 17.74
CA GLU A 37 -18.77 9.81 16.56
C GLU A 37 -18.03 8.61 15.98
N HIS A 38 -18.75 7.69 15.33
CA HIS A 38 -18.22 6.85 14.29
C HIS A 38 -17.88 7.79 13.15
N LYS A 39 -16.76 8.51 13.30
CA LYS A 39 -16.15 9.22 12.21
C LYS A 39 -15.92 8.14 11.14
N PRO A 40 -16.54 8.26 9.96
CA PRO A 40 -16.14 7.40 8.85
C PRO A 40 -14.62 7.54 8.72
N PRO A 41 -13.88 6.45 8.46
CA PRO A 41 -12.44 6.54 8.27
C PRO A 41 -12.20 7.65 7.26
N SER A 42 -11.50 8.69 7.70
CA SER A 42 -11.25 9.88 6.88
C SER A 42 -10.58 9.40 5.60
N LEU A 43 -11.19 9.71 4.45
CA LEU A 43 -10.75 9.34 3.10
C LEU A 43 -9.30 9.75 2.78
N HIS A 44 -8.68 10.55 3.64
CA HIS A 44 -7.29 10.98 3.55
C HIS A 44 -6.60 10.78 4.91
N GLN A 45 -6.13 9.56 5.17
CA GLN A 45 -5.07 9.37 6.16
C GLN A 45 -3.78 9.90 5.55
N GLU A 46 -3.07 10.75 6.27
CA GLU A 46 -1.76 11.21 5.83
C GLU A 46 -0.80 10.01 5.74
N PRO A 47 0.08 9.95 4.73
CA PRO A 47 1.12 8.93 4.66
C PRO A 47 1.97 8.90 5.93
N LEU A 48 2.44 7.72 6.31
CA LEU A 48 3.28 7.52 7.49
C LEU A 48 4.49 8.45 7.43
N SER A 49 4.65 9.32 8.43
CA SER A 49 5.86 10.14 8.57
C SER A 49 7.00 9.30 9.16
N SER A 50 6.97 9.16 10.48
CA SER A 50 7.89 8.35 11.27
C SER A 50 7.18 7.84 12.52
N ILE A 51 7.49 6.61 12.91
CA ILE A 51 7.08 6.05 14.20
C ILE A 51 8.32 5.52 14.90
N ASP A 52 8.47 5.88 16.17
CA ASP A 52 9.52 5.38 17.05
C ASP A 52 8.95 4.37 18.04
N PHE A 53 9.73 3.33 18.35
CA PHE A 53 9.39 2.32 19.34
C PHE A 53 10.64 1.82 20.08
N VAL A 54 10.44 1.36 21.31
CA VAL A 54 11.52 0.91 22.20
C VAL A 54 11.40 -0.59 22.43
N LEU A 55 12.54 -1.26 22.50
CA LEU A 55 12.62 -2.69 22.78
C LEU A 55 12.79 -2.93 24.29
N PRO A 56 12.34 -4.08 24.83
CA PRO A 56 12.53 -4.39 26.24
C PRO A 56 14.01 -4.48 26.58
N SER A 57 14.33 -4.24 27.85
CA SER A 57 15.70 -4.24 28.36
C SER A 57 16.43 -5.58 28.26
N THR A 58 15.80 -6.63 27.75
CA THR A 58 16.35 -7.96 27.48
C THR A 58 16.62 -8.22 25.99
N ALA A 59 16.25 -7.32 25.06
CA ALA A 59 16.45 -7.49 23.61
C ALA A 59 17.92 -7.30 23.19
N ARG A 60 18.50 -8.28 22.46
CA ARG A 60 19.95 -8.35 22.10
C ARG A 60 20.22 -8.54 20.62
N ILE A 61 19.37 -9.32 19.95
CA ILE A 61 19.54 -9.67 18.53
C ILE A 61 18.20 -9.45 17.85
N LEU A 62 18.19 -8.66 16.78
CA LEU A 62 17.01 -8.44 15.94
C LEU A 62 16.96 -9.52 14.86
N LYS A 63 15.92 -10.37 14.91
CA LYS A 63 15.80 -11.59 14.09
C LYS A 63 15.06 -11.40 12.77
N ASN A 64 14.07 -10.53 12.72
CA ASN A 64 13.40 -10.18 11.46
C ASN A 64 12.55 -8.92 11.69
N VAL A 65 12.14 -8.32 10.58
CA VAL A 65 11.06 -7.33 10.55
C VAL A 65 9.94 -7.90 9.68
N GLN A 66 8.75 -8.00 10.26
CA GLN A 66 7.54 -8.41 9.56
C GLN A 66 6.61 -7.20 9.40
N ILE A 67 6.36 -6.81 8.16
CA ILE A 67 5.45 -5.73 7.80
C ILE A 67 4.16 -6.37 7.27
N THR A 68 3.05 -6.13 7.96
CA THR A 68 1.72 -6.48 7.49
C THR A 68 1.10 -5.26 6.83
N TYR A 69 0.62 -5.39 5.59
CA TYR A 69 0.06 -4.29 4.82
C TYR A 69 -1.26 -4.69 4.16
N GLN A 70 -2.07 -3.69 3.82
CA GLN A 70 -3.30 -3.85 3.05
C GLN A 70 -3.07 -3.41 1.60
N ASN A 71 -3.44 -4.27 0.67
CA ASN A 71 -3.38 -4.00 -0.77
C ASN A 71 -4.51 -3.06 -1.22
N LEU A 72 -4.40 -2.56 -2.45
CA LEU A 72 -5.44 -1.71 -3.07
C LEU A 72 -6.79 -2.43 -3.23
N ASP A 73 -6.77 -3.75 -3.33
CA ASP A 73 -7.97 -4.60 -3.39
C ASP A 73 -8.55 -4.93 -2.00
N GLY A 74 -7.91 -4.43 -0.93
CA GLY A 74 -8.30 -4.65 0.45
C GLY A 74 -7.77 -5.93 1.08
N SER A 75 -7.08 -6.80 0.34
CA SER A 75 -6.44 -8.00 0.89
C SER A 75 -5.28 -7.65 1.83
N ILE A 76 -4.99 -8.54 2.78
CA ILE A 76 -3.91 -8.34 3.77
C ILE A 76 -2.75 -9.28 3.43
N GLU A 77 -1.57 -8.71 3.25
CA GLU A 77 -0.34 -9.45 2.94
C GLU A 77 0.78 -9.12 3.95
N GLN A 78 1.81 -9.97 3.94
CA GLN A 78 2.94 -9.88 4.86
C GLN A 78 4.27 -9.91 4.11
N LYS A 79 5.15 -8.97 4.41
CA LYS A 79 6.55 -8.95 3.96
C LYS A 79 7.47 -9.19 5.14
N THR A 80 8.29 -10.23 5.07
CA THR A 80 9.28 -10.56 6.11
C THR A 80 10.69 -10.32 5.60
N ILE A 81 11.43 -9.45 6.30
CA ILE A 81 12.84 -9.14 6.06
C ILE A 81 13.64 -9.88 7.14
N GLN A 82 14.49 -10.82 6.71
CA GLN A 82 15.32 -11.60 7.63
C GLN A 82 16.50 -10.75 8.15
N LEU A 83 16.70 -10.78 9.47
CA LEU A 83 17.76 -10.06 10.17
C LEU A 83 18.51 -11.02 11.11
N ASP A 84 19.76 -10.72 11.41
CA ASP A 84 20.46 -11.42 12.49
C ASP A 84 21.55 -10.53 13.07
N GLU A 85 21.13 -9.32 13.45
CA GLU A 85 22.04 -8.25 13.85
C GLU A 85 21.93 -7.98 15.35
N SER A 86 23.07 -7.76 16.00
CA SER A 86 23.10 -7.29 17.38
C SER A 86 22.52 -5.88 17.48
N ILE A 87 21.80 -5.60 18.56
CA ILE A 87 21.17 -4.29 18.80
C ILE A 87 21.49 -3.76 20.20
N ASP A 88 21.56 -2.44 20.31
CA ASP A 88 21.54 -1.74 21.60
C ASP A 88 20.12 -1.23 21.86
N TRP A 89 19.44 -1.86 22.82
CA TRP A 89 18.05 -1.60 23.18
C TRP A 89 17.85 -0.26 23.92
N HIS A 90 18.93 0.40 24.38
CA HIS A 90 18.82 1.72 24.99
C HIS A 90 18.41 2.81 23.98
N TYR A 91 18.56 2.53 22.69
CA TYR A 91 18.17 3.44 21.62
C TYR A 91 16.86 2.99 20.96
N PRO A 92 15.91 3.92 20.72
CA PRO A 92 14.68 3.61 20.01
C PRO A 92 14.97 3.22 18.56
N LEU A 93 14.11 2.36 18.01
CA LEU A 93 14.07 2.05 16.60
C LEU A 93 12.98 2.89 15.92
N SER A 94 13.23 3.27 14.66
CA SER A 94 12.34 4.13 13.89
C SER A 94 11.92 3.47 12.57
N ILE A 95 10.64 3.56 12.23
CA ILE A 95 10.12 3.29 10.88
C ILE A 95 9.83 4.64 10.24
N LEU A 96 10.53 4.96 9.15
CA LEU A 96 10.44 6.24 8.45
C LEU A 96 10.05 6.03 6.98
N GLN A 97 9.06 6.77 6.48
CA GLN A 97 8.81 6.87 5.05
C GLN A 97 9.67 8.00 4.46
N LYS A 98 10.76 7.65 3.77
CA LYS A 98 11.76 8.61 3.22
C LYS A 98 11.22 9.63 2.20
N ALA A 99 9.95 9.56 1.80
CA ALA A 99 9.37 10.34 0.70
C ALA A 99 8.40 11.45 1.13
N GLN A 100 8.25 11.72 2.43
CA GLN A 100 7.35 12.79 2.89
C GLN A 100 7.90 14.17 2.47
N GLY A 101 7.22 14.82 1.51
CA GLY A 101 7.60 16.13 0.95
C GLY A 101 8.29 16.09 -0.43
N ALA A 102 8.62 14.90 -0.96
CA ALA A 102 9.06 14.78 -2.35
C ALA A 102 7.85 14.91 -3.30
N LYS A 103 7.94 15.74 -4.34
CA LYS A 103 6.91 15.76 -5.39
C LYS A 103 6.85 14.38 -6.04
N TYR A 104 5.71 13.70 -5.90
CA TYR A 104 5.43 12.43 -6.59
C TYR A 104 5.45 12.70 -8.10
N SER A 105 6.60 12.51 -8.73
CA SER A 105 6.82 12.84 -10.13
C SER A 105 6.83 11.55 -10.95
N ALA A 106 5.67 11.22 -11.51
CA ALA A 106 5.36 10.03 -12.31
C ALA A 106 5.58 8.69 -11.58
N GLU A 107 4.78 7.67 -11.90
CA GLU A 107 4.94 6.33 -11.34
C GLU A 107 6.38 5.85 -11.55
N ASN A 108 7.11 5.68 -10.45
CA ASN A 108 8.49 5.20 -10.43
C ASN A 108 8.56 3.70 -10.11
N ARG A 109 7.40 3.08 -9.83
CA ARG A 109 7.28 1.66 -9.54
C ARG A 109 6.58 0.98 -10.70
N PHE A 110 7.15 -0.13 -11.16
CA PHE A 110 6.66 -0.88 -12.29
C PHE A 110 6.64 -2.36 -11.95
N LYS A 111 5.55 -3.05 -12.32
CA LYS A 111 5.45 -4.50 -12.17
C LYS A 111 5.98 -5.17 -13.44
N LEU A 112 6.91 -6.11 -13.27
CA LEU A 112 7.48 -6.92 -14.34
C LEU A 112 7.44 -8.40 -13.92
N GLY A 113 6.37 -9.09 -14.29
CA GLY A 113 6.09 -10.43 -13.83
C GLY A 113 5.88 -10.50 -12.33
N GLU A 114 6.64 -11.36 -11.66
CA GLU A 114 6.74 -11.43 -10.20
C GLU A 114 7.68 -10.38 -9.57
N PHE A 115 8.39 -9.60 -10.39
CA PHE A 115 9.36 -8.61 -9.92
C PHE A 115 8.72 -7.22 -9.84
N GLU A 116 9.13 -6.42 -8.85
CA GLU A 116 8.87 -4.98 -8.83
C GLU A 116 10.15 -4.21 -9.13
N LEU A 117 10.05 -3.28 -10.08
CA LEU A 117 11.11 -2.34 -10.43
C LEU A 117 10.78 -0.99 -9.81
N VAL A 118 11.74 -0.37 -9.11
CA VAL A 118 11.60 0.98 -8.55
C VAL A 118 12.72 1.86 -9.09
N VAL A 119 12.39 2.79 -9.98
CA VAL A 119 13.32 3.73 -10.58
C VAL A 119 13.45 4.99 -9.74
N ASN A 120 14.67 5.39 -9.43
CA ASN A 120 14.99 6.64 -8.76
C ASN A 120 16.20 7.28 -9.41
N GLN A 121 15.98 8.33 -10.21
CA GLN A 121 17.03 9.04 -10.95
C GLN A 121 17.85 8.09 -11.83
N SER A 122 19.16 7.91 -11.55
CA SER A 122 20.05 6.99 -12.25
C SER A 122 20.13 5.59 -11.63
N ALA A 123 19.27 5.29 -10.65
CA ALA A 123 19.22 3.99 -10.01
C ALA A 123 17.90 3.27 -10.27
N ILE A 124 17.96 1.94 -10.38
CA ILE A 124 16.78 1.07 -10.41
C ILE A 124 16.97 -0.03 -9.37
N PHE A 125 15.99 -0.18 -8.49
CA PHE A 125 15.92 -1.28 -7.53
C PHE A 125 15.01 -2.37 -8.10
N ILE A 126 15.47 -3.62 -8.06
CA ILE A 126 14.67 -4.78 -8.42
C ILE A 126 14.34 -5.53 -7.12
N ALA A 127 13.08 -5.54 -6.74
CA ALA A 127 12.61 -6.24 -5.56
C ALA A 127 12.48 -7.74 -5.86
N THR A 128 13.29 -8.56 -5.18
CA THR A 128 13.23 -10.02 -5.28
C THR A 128 14.01 -10.67 -4.14
N ARG A 129 13.63 -11.90 -3.78
CA ARG A 129 14.42 -12.75 -2.87
C ARG A 129 15.31 -13.75 -3.62
N LYS A 130 15.19 -13.79 -4.95
CA LYS A 130 15.93 -14.71 -5.83
C LYS A 130 17.35 -14.20 -6.03
N LYS A 131 18.30 -15.11 -6.09
CA LYS A 131 19.71 -14.82 -6.36
C LYS A 131 19.93 -14.40 -7.81
N MET A 132 20.71 -13.33 -8.00
CA MET A 132 21.26 -12.96 -9.30
C MET A 132 22.36 -13.96 -9.69
N LEU A 133 22.26 -14.55 -10.87
CA LEU A 133 23.21 -15.52 -11.40
C LEU A 133 24.36 -14.83 -12.13
N ARG A 134 24.04 -13.83 -12.97
CA ARG A 134 25.01 -13.02 -13.72
C ARG A 134 24.34 -11.79 -14.33
N ASP A 135 25.17 -10.85 -14.75
CA ASP A 135 24.78 -9.68 -15.53
C ASP A 135 25.73 -9.47 -16.72
N PHE A 136 25.24 -8.84 -17.78
CA PHE A 136 26.03 -8.43 -18.94
C PHE A 136 25.30 -7.36 -19.74
N VAL A 137 26.02 -6.64 -20.59
CA VAL A 137 25.46 -5.60 -21.46
C VAL A 137 25.41 -6.11 -22.89
N LEU A 138 24.28 -5.89 -23.57
CA LEU A 138 24.16 -6.05 -25.01
C LEU A 138 24.31 -4.67 -25.68
N PRO A 139 25.13 -4.53 -26.72
CA PRO A 139 25.41 -3.22 -27.32
C PRO A 139 24.31 -2.73 -28.29
N GLU A 140 23.51 -3.64 -28.87
CA GLU A 140 22.50 -3.32 -29.88
C GLU A 140 21.20 -4.13 -29.69
N PRO A 141 20.08 -3.49 -29.31
CA PRO A 141 20.02 -2.20 -28.63
C PRO A 141 20.84 -2.21 -27.34
N TYR A 142 21.25 -1.04 -26.83
CA TYR A 142 22.02 -0.98 -25.59
C TYR A 142 21.14 -1.36 -24.39
N ARG A 143 21.37 -2.53 -23.80
CA ARG A 143 20.54 -3.08 -22.71
C ARG A 143 21.41 -3.75 -21.65
N LEU A 144 21.05 -3.57 -20.38
CA LEU A 144 21.60 -4.35 -19.28
C LEU A 144 20.75 -5.61 -19.10
N VAL A 145 21.38 -6.78 -19.17
CA VAL A 145 20.74 -8.07 -19.04
C VAL A 145 21.15 -8.71 -17.72
N LEU A 146 20.18 -9.26 -17.01
CA LEU A 146 20.32 -9.88 -15.69
C LEU A 146 19.68 -11.25 -15.75
N ASP A 147 20.45 -12.30 -15.44
CA ASP A 147 19.91 -13.64 -15.26
C ASP A 147 19.70 -13.89 -13.76
N ILE A 148 18.49 -14.26 -13.36
CA ILE A 148 18.06 -14.43 -11.96
C ILE A 148 17.50 -15.83 -11.79
N GLU A 149 17.86 -16.51 -10.70
CA GLU A 149 17.42 -17.88 -10.46
C GLU A 149 15.89 -18.01 -10.40
N GLY A 150 15.39 -19.18 -10.81
CA GLY A 150 13.98 -19.56 -10.65
C GLY A 150 13.28 -19.83 -11.98
N VAL A 151 12.22 -20.63 -11.89
CA VAL A 151 11.34 -20.97 -13.01
C VAL A 151 9.93 -21.19 -12.46
N THR A 152 8.99 -20.36 -12.87
CA THR A 152 7.57 -20.56 -12.63
C THR A 152 6.83 -20.24 -13.92
N ASN A 153 6.79 -21.21 -14.83
CA ASN A 153 6.13 -21.14 -16.13
C ASN A 153 6.81 -20.23 -17.17
N ASN A 154 6.38 -20.37 -18.43
CA ASN A 154 6.84 -19.53 -19.54
C ASN A 154 6.31 -18.10 -19.33
N GLU A 155 7.15 -17.25 -18.75
CA GLU A 155 6.86 -15.84 -18.55
C GLU A 155 7.58 -14.99 -19.62
N HIS A 156 6.81 -14.15 -20.30
CA HIS A 156 7.31 -13.14 -21.22
C HIS A 156 6.48 -11.86 -21.09
N GLN A 157 7.09 -10.78 -20.61
CA GLN A 157 6.43 -9.49 -20.49
C GLN A 157 7.41 -8.38 -20.83
N LYS A 158 6.94 -7.38 -21.57
CA LYS A 158 7.66 -6.14 -21.83
C LYS A 158 6.86 -4.94 -21.35
N ILE A 159 7.52 -4.02 -20.67
CA ILE A 159 6.94 -2.78 -20.16
C ILE A 159 7.78 -1.58 -20.56
N THR A 160 7.14 -0.43 -20.75
CA THR A 160 7.83 0.83 -21.00
C THR A 160 8.01 1.57 -19.68
N LEU A 161 9.23 1.99 -19.37
CA LEU A 161 9.54 2.74 -18.16
C LEU A 161 9.39 4.25 -18.39
N ASN A 162 9.77 4.74 -19.58
CA ASN A 162 9.75 6.17 -19.92
C ASN A 162 10.46 7.04 -18.86
N LYS A 163 11.58 6.56 -18.32
CA LYS A 163 12.40 7.29 -17.35
C LYS A 163 13.70 7.72 -18.01
N LYS A 164 14.28 8.79 -17.46
CA LYS A 164 15.66 9.16 -17.79
C LYS A 164 16.56 7.97 -17.50
N TYR A 165 17.48 7.65 -18.41
CA TYR A 165 18.39 6.49 -18.35
C TYR A 165 17.76 5.13 -18.63
N PHE A 166 16.50 4.90 -18.24
CA PHE A 166 15.81 3.61 -18.36
C PHE A 166 14.60 3.69 -19.29
N SER A 167 14.70 3.12 -20.50
CA SER A 167 13.68 3.21 -21.53
C SER A 167 12.54 2.20 -21.33
N ASP A 168 12.89 0.92 -21.17
CA ASP A 168 11.99 -0.22 -21.11
C ASP A 168 12.58 -1.34 -20.25
N ALA A 169 11.74 -2.28 -19.83
CA ALA A 169 12.18 -3.50 -19.20
C ALA A 169 11.40 -4.69 -19.75
N GLU A 170 12.09 -5.81 -19.91
CA GLU A 170 11.55 -7.04 -20.47
C GLU A 170 11.99 -8.22 -19.62
N ILE A 171 11.07 -9.13 -19.35
CA ILE A 171 11.35 -10.41 -18.69
C ILE A 171 11.05 -11.54 -19.66
N SER A 172 11.95 -12.53 -19.71
CA SER A 172 11.75 -13.79 -20.43
C SER A 172 12.22 -14.96 -19.59
N THR A 173 11.53 -16.10 -19.69
CA THR A 173 11.99 -17.35 -19.07
C THR A 173 12.96 -18.07 -20.00
N HIS A 174 14.09 -18.52 -19.47
CA HIS A 174 15.04 -19.41 -20.11
C HIS A 174 15.21 -20.69 -19.29
N GLU A 175 15.98 -21.66 -19.79
CA GLU A 175 16.25 -22.91 -19.07
C GLU A 175 16.97 -22.64 -17.73
N GLY A 176 16.20 -22.64 -16.63
CA GLY A 176 16.69 -22.55 -15.26
C GLY A 176 16.76 -21.13 -14.66
N PHE A 177 16.35 -20.09 -15.38
CA PHE A 177 16.42 -18.71 -14.89
C PHE A 177 15.43 -17.76 -15.61
N TYR A 178 15.09 -16.67 -14.94
CA TYR A 178 14.48 -15.50 -15.58
C TYR A 178 15.59 -14.60 -16.12
N ARG A 179 15.37 -14.05 -17.31
CA ARG A 179 16.20 -13.01 -17.89
C ARG A 179 15.45 -11.70 -17.88
N ILE A 180 15.97 -10.73 -17.13
CA ILE A 180 15.48 -9.35 -17.16
C ILE A 180 16.42 -8.53 -18.04
N SER A 181 15.87 -7.91 -19.09
CA SER A 181 16.55 -6.99 -19.98
C SER A 181 16.04 -5.57 -19.72
N ILE A 182 16.91 -4.69 -19.26
CA ILE A 182 16.64 -3.27 -19.03
C ILE A 182 17.20 -2.47 -20.20
N GLY A 183 16.32 -1.85 -20.97
CA GLY A 183 16.69 -0.90 -22.03
C GLY A 183 17.25 0.39 -21.44
N LEU A 184 18.38 0.84 -21.97
CA LEU A 184 19.05 2.05 -21.56
C LEU A 184 19.04 3.09 -22.68
N ASP A 185 18.87 4.37 -22.33
CA ASP A 185 18.85 5.47 -23.32
C ASP A 185 20.25 5.85 -23.83
N GLY A 186 21.30 5.28 -23.25
CA GLY A 186 22.68 5.62 -23.51
C GLY A 186 23.65 4.59 -22.96
N ARG A 187 24.94 4.81 -23.21
CA ARG A 187 26.03 3.93 -22.75
C ARG A 187 26.52 4.37 -21.38
N TYR A 188 26.14 3.63 -20.36
CA TYR A 188 26.54 3.88 -18.97
C TYR A 188 27.41 2.75 -18.45
N LYS A 189 28.24 3.08 -17.47
CA LYS A 189 28.77 2.06 -16.57
C LYS A 189 27.70 1.75 -15.53
N HIS A 190 27.64 0.50 -15.07
CA HIS A 190 26.69 0.11 -14.04
C HIS A 190 27.40 -0.55 -12.86
N ILE A 191 26.86 -0.30 -11.67
CA ILE A 191 27.26 -0.95 -10.43
C ILE A 191 26.03 -1.64 -9.86
N ILE A 192 26.13 -2.94 -9.59
CA ILE A 192 25.07 -3.72 -8.95
C ILE A 192 25.44 -3.93 -7.48
N THR A 193 24.61 -3.44 -6.58
CA THR A 193 24.77 -3.61 -5.13
C THR A 193 23.66 -4.51 -4.59
N PRO A 194 23.99 -5.68 -3.99
CA PRO A 194 22.98 -6.53 -3.37
C PRO A 194 22.35 -5.84 -2.15
N GLN A 195 21.06 -6.09 -1.95
CA GLN A 195 20.32 -5.66 -0.76
C GLN A 195 19.51 -6.83 -0.19
N ARG A 196 18.98 -6.69 1.02
CA ARG A 196 18.23 -7.77 1.68
C ARG A 196 16.98 -8.20 0.91
N ASP A 197 16.34 -7.27 0.22
CA ASP A 197 15.08 -7.48 -0.51
C ASP A 197 15.24 -7.42 -2.02
N GLY A 198 16.47 -7.56 -2.54
CA GLY A 198 16.73 -7.47 -3.97
C GLY A 198 18.11 -6.92 -4.28
N PHE A 199 18.21 -6.09 -5.31
CA PHE A 199 19.47 -5.45 -5.68
C PHE A 199 19.23 -4.10 -6.35
N VAL A 200 20.17 -3.18 -6.16
CA VAL A 200 20.15 -1.85 -6.78
C VAL A 200 21.17 -1.81 -7.89
N ILE A 201 20.76 -1.29 -9.03
CA ILE A 201 21.62 -0.99 -10.17
C ILE A 201 21.74 0.52 -10.25
N THR A 202 22.95 1.04 -10.16
CA THR A 202 23.24 2.47 -10.31
C THR A 202 24.03 2.70 -11.58
N LEU A 203 23.61 3.69 -12.36
CA LEU A 203 24.27 4.11 -13.60
C LEU A 203 25.17 5.32 -13.36
N GLU A 204 26.37 5.28 -13.94
CA GLU A 204 27.39 6.33 -13.96
C GLU A 204 27.70 6.82 -15.38
#